data_AF-A0AAU9VBL5-F1
#
_entry.id   AF-A0AAU9VBL5-F1
#
_cell.length_a   1.000
_cell.length_b   1.000
_cell.length_c   1.000
_cell.angle_alpha   90.00
_cell.angle_beta   90.00
_cell.angle_gamma   90.00
#
_symmetry.space_group_name_H-M   'P 1'
#
loop_
_entity.id
_entity.type
_entity.pdbx_description
1 polymer ?
#
loop_
_entity_poly.entity_id
_entity_poly.type
_entity_poly.pdbx_seq_one_letter_code
_entity_poly.pdbx_strand_id
1 'polypeptide(L)'
;MPVRDEYGSQPPLELMRLWYDYGFWFDRQKQWRKNVKDMVVCGAAGPAGGARSPLPARLLSRFHAFYLPAPAHAQLVNIFGAMLDQHLRDFDEETKTLGKIVLTATIDMFNNIVAKLLPTPSKMHYLFNLRDISKIFQVSDAYAYVYKYTWVFTLNV
;
A
#
# COMPACT_ATOMS: atom_id res chain seq x y z
N MET A 1 7.60 -9.80 -2.25
CA MET A 1 8.62 -9.29 -3.21
C MET A 1 9.18 -10.47 -3.99
N PRO A 2 9.55 -10.36 -5.28
CA PRO A 2 10.08 -11.50 -6.04
C PRO A 2 11.27 -12.17 -5.33
N VAL A 3 11.24 -13.49 -5.29
CA VAL A 3 12.29 -14.31 -4.66
C VAL A 3 13.59 -14.12 -5.45
N ARG A 4 14.71 -14.09 -4.72
CA ARG A 4 16.03 -14.03 -5.32
C ARG A 4 16.42 -15.40 -5.88
N ASP A 5 17.06 -15.38 -7.03
CA ASP A 5 17.71 -16.56 -7.59
C ASP A 5 18.98 -16.92 -6.78
N GLU A 6 19.59 -18.07 -7.07
CA GLU A 6 20.83 -18.56 -6.43
C GLU A 6 21.96 -17.51 -6.47
N TYR A 7 22.02 -16.74 -7.55
CA TYR A 7 22.99 -15.65 -7.75
C TYR A 7 22.56 -14.31 -7.14
N GLY A 8 21.49 -14.28 -6.34
CA GLY A 8 20.99 -13.06 -5.69
C GLY A 8 20.23 -12.09 -6.60
N SER A 9 20.04 -12.45 -7.87
CA SER A 9 19.32 -11.63 -8.84
C SER A 9 17.80 -11.76 -8.67
N GLN A 10 17.05 -10.74 -9.11
CA GLN A 10 15.58 -10.78 -9.15
C GLN A 10 15.13 -10.60 -10.61
N PRO A 11 14.95 -11.70 -11.37
CA PRO A 11 14.69 -11.65 -12.80
C PRO A 11 13.55 -10.71 -13.23
N PRO A 12 12.40 -10.63 -12.50
CA PRO A 12 11.34 -9.68 -12.85
C PRO A 12 11.77 -8.22 -12.77
N LEU A 13 12.64 -7.86 -11.80
CA LEU A 13 13.14 -6.50 -11.66
C LEU A 13 14.19 -6.16 -12.72
N GLU A 14 15.01 -7.13 -13.11
CA GLU A 14 15.97 -6.95 -14.20
C GLU A 14 15.27 -6.83 -15.56
N LEU A 15 14.13 -7.50 -15.76
CA LEU A 15 13.29 -7.30 -16.95
C LEU A 15 12.73 -5.88 -17.02
N MET A 16 12.27 -5.34 -15.90
CA MET A 16 11.82 -3.94 -15.83
C MET A 16 12.96 -2.97 -16.14
N ARG A 17 14.16 -3.24 -15.62
CA ARG A 17 15.36 -2.44 -15.93
C ARG A 17 15.74 -2.53 -17.42
N LEU A 18 15.73 -3.73 -18.00
CA LEU A 18 16.02 -3.93 -19.43
C LEU A 18 15.13 -3.03 -20.29
N TRP A 19 13.84 -3.01 -19.97
CA TRP A 19 12.92 -2.17 -20.71
C TRP A 19 13.17 -0.68 -20.52
N TYR A 20 13.44 -0.24 -19.28
CA TYR A 20 13.72 1.17 -19.02
C TYR A 20 15.00 1.64 -19.73
N ASP A 21 16.04 0.80 -19.78
CA ASP A 21 17.31 1.12 -20.43
C ASP A 21 17.22 1.09 -21.96
N TYR A 22 16.46 0.15 -22.55
CA TYR A 22 16.50 -0.12 -23.99
C TYR A 22 15.19 0.14 -24.76
N GLY A 23 14.06 0.32 -24.08
CA GLY A 23 12.75 0.58 -24.69
C GLY A 23 12.09 -0.63 -25.38
N PHE A 24 12.59 -1.85 -25.14
CA PHE A 24 12.02 -3.07 -25.71
C PHE A 24 12.07 -4.28 -24.77
N TRP A 25 11.22 -5.26 -25.05
CA TRP A 25 11.29 -6.62 -24.49
C TRP A 25 11.70 -7.61 -25.56
N PHE A 26 12.47 -8.63 -25.18
CA PHE A 26 12.82 -9.71 -26.10
C PHE A 26 11.83 -10.86 -25.99
N ASP A 27 11.16 -11.19 -27.09
CA ASP A 27 10.27 -12.35 -27.16
C ASP A 27 11.10 -13.62 -27.35
N ARG A 28 11.18 -14.47 -26.31
CA ARG A 28 11.94 -15.73 -26.35
C ARG A 28 11.31 -16.81 -27.23
N GLN A 29 10.01 -16.75 -27.54
CA GLN A 29 9.38 -17.76 -28.40
C GLN A 29 9.60 -17.43 -29.87
N LYS A 30 9.37 -16.16 -30.23
CA LYS A 30 9.44 -15.69 -31.61
C LYS A 30 10.80 -15.09 -32.00
N GLN A 31 11.72 -14.93 -31.04
CA GLN A 31 13.09 -14.43 -31.21
C GLN A 31 13.18 -13.03 -31.86
N TRP A 32 12.27 -12.12 -31.51
CA TRP A 32 12.29 -10.73 -32.00
C TRP A 32 12.06 -9.72 -30.89
N ARG A 33 12.44 -8.46 -31.15
CA ARG A 33 12.31 -7.34 -30.21
C ARG A 33 10.91 -6.73 -30.29
N LYS A 34 10.23 -6.66 -29.15
CA LYS A 34 8.97 -5.94 -28.97
C LYS A 34 9.23 -4.58 -28.37
N ASN A 35 9.11 -3.54 -29.19
CA ASN A 35 9.28 -2.17 -28.72
C ASN A 35 8.06 -1.75 -27.90
N VAL A 36 8.30 -1.22 -26.71
CA VAL A 36 7.27 -0.74 -25.79
C VAL A 36 7.43 0.77 -25.69
N LYS A 37 6.45 1.50 -26.22
CA LYS A 37 6.42 2.97 -26.28
C LYS A 37 5.29 3.51 -25.41
N ASP A 38 5.39 4.78 -25.03
CA ASP A 38 4.33 5.54 -24.37
C ASP A 38 3.79 4.90 -23.08
N MET A 39 4.70 4.41 -22.24
CA MET A 39 4.38 3.82 -20.94
C MET A 39 5.11 4.54 -19.81
N VAL A 40 4.41 4.69 -18.69
CA VAL A 40 4.95 5.25 -17.43
C VAL A 40 4.95 4.14 -16.38
N VAL A 41 6.06 4.02 -15.66
CA VAL A 41 6.19 3.05 -14.56
C VAL A 41 6.13 3.75 -13.23
N CYS A 42 5.19 3.32 -12.40
CA CYS A 42 5.12 3.67 -10.99
C CYS A 42 5.19 2.39 -10.16
N GLY A 43 5.93 2.42 -9.05
CA GLY A 43 6.09 1.28 -8.17
C GLY A 43 6.16 1.71 -6.72
N ALA A 44 5.71 0.82 -5.83
CA ALA A 44 5.84 0.98 -4.39
C ALA A 44 6.48 -0.29 -3.81
N ALA A 45 7.37 -0.11 -2.84
CA ALA A 45 7.99 -1.19 -2.11
C ALA A 45 8.00 -0.88 -0.61
N GLY A 46 7.80 -1.90 0.21
CA GLY A 46 8.00 -1.78 1.65
C GLY A 46 9.49 -1.56 1.97
N PRO A 47 9.81 -0.93 3.11
CA PRO A 47 11.19 -0.79 3.57
C PRO A 47 11.85 -2.17 3.73
N ALA A 48 13.16 -2.23 3.45
CA ALA A 48 13.93 -3.45 3.60
C ALA A 48 14.00 -3.85 5.09
N GLY A 49 13.75 -5.13 5.39
CA GLY A 49 13.73 -5.63 6.76
C GLY A 49 12.84 -6.87 6.93
N GLY A 50 13.12 -7.68 7.95
CA GLY A 50 12.42 -8.94 8.19
C GLY A 50 12.50 -9.87 6.97
N ALA A 51 11.34 -10.32 6.47
CA ALA A 51 11.22 -11.17 5.28
C ALA A 51 11.31 -10.41 3.94
N ARG A 52 11.42 -9.07 3.94
CA ARG A 52 11.47 -8.26 2.73
C ARG A 52 12.92 -7.96 2.36
N SER A 53 13.35 -8.46 1.20
CA SER A 53 14.70 -8.16 0.70
C SER A 53 14.79 -6.72 0.19
N PRO A 54 16.00 -6.11 0.18
CA PRO A 54 16.19 -4.80 -0.41
C PRO A 54 16.07 -4.84 -1.93
N LEU A 55 15.60 -3.73 -2.51
CA LEU A 55 15.57 -3.51 -3.95
C LEU A 55 17.00 -3.41 -4.52
N PRO A 56 17.24 -3.88 -5.75
CA PRO A 56 18.53 -3.73 -6.41
C PRO A 56 18.88 -2.26 -6.66
N ALA A 57 20.09 -1.83 -6.29
CA ALA A 57 20.57 -0.47 -6.52
C ALA A 57 20.55 -0.06 -8.01
N ARG A 58 20.79 -1.03 -8.90
CA ARG A 58 20.74 -0.85 -10.36
C ARG A 58 19.35 -0.52 -10.90
N LEU A 59 18.29 -0.97 -10.22
CA LEU A 59 16.93 -0.59 -10.57
C LEU A 59 16.65 0.80 -10.00
N LEU A 60 16.97 1.02 -8.73
CA LEU A 60 16.71 2.28 -8.03
C LEU A 60 17.38 3.49 -8.70
N SER A 61 18.53 3.32 -9.35
CA SER A 61 19.19 4.40 -10.11
C SER A 61 18.38 4.91 -11.32
N ARG A 62 17.32 4.20 -11.72
CA ARG A 62 16.40 4.59 -12.80
C ARG A 62 15.11 5.23 -12.31
N PHE A 63 14.89 5.30 -11.00
CA PHE A 63 13.67 5.83 -10.41
C PHE A 63 13.97 6.98 -9.44
N HIS A 64 13.05 7.93 -9.36
CA HIS A 64 12.99 8.85 -8.23
C HIS A 64 12.24 8.16 -7.09
N ALA A 65 12.99 7.79 -6.04
CA ALA A 65 12.43 7.12 -4.87
C ALA A 65 12.03 8.16 -3.81
N PHE A 66 10.82 8.03 -3.28
CA PHE A 66 10.32 8.82 -2.16
C PHE A 66 10.05 7.91 -0.96
N TYR A 67 10.43 8.37 0.22
CA TYR A 67 10.10 7.69 1.47
C TYR A 67 8.80 8.27 2.03
N LEU A 68 7.81 7.39 2.26
CA LEU A 68 6.52 7.76 2.85
C LEU A 68 6.51 7.34 4.32
N PRO A 69 6.66 8.29 5.28
CA PRO A 69 6.53 7.98 6.69
C PRO A 69 5.07 7.64 7.04
N ALA A 70 4.88 7.00 8.20
CA ALA A 70 3.55 6.82 8.74
C ALA A 70 2.88 8.18 8.99
N PRO A 71 1.58 8.34 8.68
CA PRO A 71 0.87 9.59 8.88
C PRO A 71 0.76 9.95 10.35
N ALA A 72 0.83 11.25 10.65
CA ALA A 72 0.63 11.76 11.99
C ALA A 72 -0.84 11.61 12.44
N HIS A 73 -1.08 11.63 13.75
CA HIS A 73 -2.41 11.51 14.33
C HIS A 73 -3.43 12.49 13.71
N ALA A 74 -3.05 13.77 13.57
CA ALA A 74 -3.91 14.78 12.95
C ALA A 74 -4.24 14.46 11.48
N GLN A 75 -3.32 13.86 10.73
CA GLN A 75 -3.58 13.44 9.35
C GLN A 75 -4.55 12.26 9.31
N LEU A 76 -4.46 11.33 10.25
CA LEU A 76 -5.43 10.23 10.38
C LEU A 76 -6.84 10.74 10.67
N VAL A 77 -6.96 11.69 11.60
CA VAL A 77 -8.24 12.35 11.92
C VAL A 77 -8.80 13.04 10.68
N ASN A 78 -7.97 13.75 9.90
CA ASN A 78 -8.44 14.42 8.68
C ASN A 78 -8.89 13.43 7.59
N ILE A 79 -8.12 12.37 7.34
CA ILE A 79 -8.42 11.39 6.29
C ILE A 79 -9.70 10.62 6.62
N PHE A 80 -9.78 10.04 7.81
CA PHE A 80 -10.95 9.25 8.21
C PHE A 80 -12.14 10.12 8.59
N GLY A 81 -11.91 11.34 9.07
CA GLY A 81 -12.95 12.33 9.32
C GLY A 81 -13.65 12.75 8.04
N ALA A 82 -12.92 13.01 6.96
CA ALA A 82 -13.52 13.31 5.65
C ALA A 82 -14.40 12.16 5.12
N MET A 83 -13.96 10.90 5.31
CA MET A 83 -14.76 9.72 4.96
C MET A 83 -16.03 9.62 5.82
N LEU A 84 -15.90 9.84 7.12
CA LEU A 84 -17.02 9.78 8.06
C LEU A 84 -18.03 10.91 7.83
N ASP A 85 -17.58 12.13 7.59
CA ASP A 85 -18.43 13.29 7.30
C ASP A 85 -19.22 13.08 6.01
N GLN A 86 -18.64 12.39 5.01
CA GLN A 86 -19.38 12.00 3.81
C GLN A 86 -20.49 10.98 4.14
N HIS A 87 -20.20 10.00 5.00
CA HIS A 87 -21.17 8.98 5.39
C HIS A 87 -22.29 9.52 6.28
N LEU A 88 -21.98 10.50 7.14
CA LEU A 88 -22.94 11.12 8.07
C LEU A 88 -23.66 12.34 7.50
N ARG A 89 -23.52 12.64 6.21
CA ARG A 89 -24.04 13.86 5.59
C ARG A 89 -25.55 14.05 5.80
N ASP A 90 -26.31 12.97 5.63
CA ASP A 90 -27.78 12.98 5.67
C ASP A 90 -28.35 12.77 7.09
N PHE A 91 -27.48 12.64 8.09
CA PHE A 91 -27.86 12.48 9.49
C PHE A 91 -27.94 13.84 10.21
N ASP A 92 -28.58 13.83 11.37
CA ASP A 92 -28.71 14.96 12.26
C ASP A 92 -27.35 15.40 12.85
N GLU A 93 -27.30 16.65 13.34
CA GLU A 93 -26.07 17.23 13.87
C GLU A 93 -25.58 16.56 15.16
N GLU A 94 -26.46 15.97 15.97
CA GLU A 94 -26.04 15.23 17.17
C GLU A 94 -25.26 13.98 16.76
N THR A 95 -25.77 13.24 15.76
CA THR A 95 -25.09 12.06 15.19
C THR A 95 -23.73 12.42 14.56
N LYS A 96 -23.63 13.53 13.83
CA LYS A 96 -22.35 14.02 13.28
C LYS A 96 -21.33 14.34 14.36
N THR A 97 -21.78 14.97 15.44
CA THR A 97 -20.93 15.30 16.60
C THR A 97 -20.42 14.03 17.28
N LEU A 98 -21.30 13.05 17.48
CA LEU A 98 -20.94 11.74 18.03
C LEU A 98 -19.95 11.01 17.13
N GLY A 99 -20.12 11.07 15.80
CA GLY A 99 -19.21 10.49 14.83
C GLY A 99 -17.76 10.96 15.01
N LYS A 100 -17.53 12.27 15.20
CA LYS A 100 -16.19 12.83 15.42
C LYS A 100 -15.54 12.33 16.72
N ILE A 101 -16.34 12.14 17.77
CA ILE A 101 -15.86 11.57 19.04
C ILE A 101 -15.44 10.11 18.84
N VAL A 102 -16.29 9.31 18.17
CA VAL A 102 -16.02 7.90 17.86
C VAL A 102 -14.77 7.75 17.00
N LEU A 103 -14.60 8.62 15.99
CA LEU A 103 -13.41 8.66 15.14
C LEU A 103 -12.13 8.81 15.96
N THR A 104 -12.08 9.84 16.81
CA THR A 104 -10.91 10.16 17.64
C THR A 104 -10.59 9.00 18.58
N ALA A 105 -11.61 8.47 19.28
CA ALA A 105 -11.46 7.32 20.17
C ALA A 105 -10.93 6.08 19.44
N THR A 106 -11.41 5.82 18.21
CA THR A 106 -10.96 4.69 17.39
C THR A 106 -9.49 4.81 17.00
N ILE A 107 -9.04 6.01 16.61
CA ILE A 107 -7.65 6.28 16.25
C ILE A 107 -6.75 6.13 17.49
N ASP A 108 -7.16 6.65 18.65
CA ASP A 108 -6.41 6.51 19.90
C ASP A 108 -6.31 5.05 20.34
N MET A 109 -7.40 4.29 20.24
CA MET A 109 -7.40 2.86 20.52
C MET A 109 -6.45 2.12 19.58
N PHE A 110 -6.47 2.44 18.28
CA PHE A 110 -5.56 1.85 17.30
C PHE A 110 -4.09 2.13 17.65
N ASN A 111 -3.74 3.38 17.94
CA ASN A 111 -2.37 3.76 18.31
C ASN A 111 -1.90 3.02 19.58
N ASN A 112 -2.78 2.87 20.57
CA ASN A 112 -2.50 2.10 21.77
C ASN A 112 -2.27 0.61 21.48
N ILE A 113 -3.06 0.01 20.58
CA ILE A 113 -2.91 -1.38 20.16
C ILE A 113 -1.58 -1.60 19.44
N VAL A 114 -1.24 -0.74 18.48
CA VAL A 114 0.03 -0.81 17.74
C VAL A 114 1.23 -0.70 18.68
N ALA A 115 1.15 0.17 19.69
CA ALA A 115 2.23 0.35 20.66
C ALA A 115 2.41 -0.86 21.60
N LYS A 116 1.31 -1.53 22.00
CA LYS A 116 1.34 -2.60 23.01
C LYS A 116 1.45 -4.01 22.41
N LEU A 117 0.88 -4.24 21.23
CA LEU A 117 0.80 -5.56 20.60
C LEU A 117 1.82 -5.65 19.46
N LEU A 118 3.09 -5.83 19.84
CA LEU A 118 4.18 -5.97 18.87
C LEU A 118 4.24 -7.40 18.30
N PRO A 119 4.62 -7.55 17.01
CA PRO A 119 4.86 -8.85 16.42
C PRO A 119 6.11 -9.48 17.04
N THR A 120 5.92 -10.58 17.75
CA THR A 120 7.00 -11.44 18.26
C THR A 120 6.95 -12.79 17.55
N PRO A 121 8.02 -13.61 17.55
CA PRO A 121 7.98 -14.93 16.92
C PRO A 121 6.81 -15.80 17.42
N SER A 122 6.47 -15.73 18.71
CA SER A 122 5.31 -16.42 19.29
C SER A 122 3.95 -15.78 18.92
N LYS A 123 3.94 -14.51 18.52
CA LYS A 123 2.73 -13.73 18.18
C LYS A 123 2.90 -13.02 16.83
N MET A 124 3.29 -13.78 15.81
CA MET A 124 3.56 -13.23 14.47
C MET A 124 2.32 -12.61 13.79
N HIS A 125 1.12 -12.94 14.27
CA HIS A 125 -0.15 -12.44 13.73
C HIS A 125 -0.50 -11.02 14.21
N TYR A 126 0.30 -10.40 15.08
CA TYR A 126 0.12 -9.01 15.52
C TYR A 126 0.70 -8.04 14.50
N LEU A 127 0.00 -7.92 13.37
CA LEU A 127 0.34 -7.03 12.26
C LEU A 127 -0.82 -6.05 12.06
N PHE A 128 -0.73 -4.89 12.72
CA PHE A 128 -1.74 -3.84 12.62
C PHE A 128 -1.33 -2.80 11.59
N ASN A 129 -2.24 -2.45 10.68
CA ASN A 129 -2.02 -1.44 9.64
C ASN A 129 -3.25 -0.53 9.52
N LEU A 130 -3.11 0.63 8.87
CA LEU A 130 -4.21 1.56 8.55
C LEU A 130 -5.34 0.91 7.76
N ARG A 131 -5.09 -0.23 7.09
CA ARG A 131 -6.12 -1.04 6.45
C ARG A 131 -7.17 -1.53 7.46
N ASP A 132 -6.78 -1.78 8.71
CA ASP A 132 -7.71 -2.28 9.73
C ASP A 132 -8.65 -1.18 10.22
N ILE A 133 -8.14 0.06 10.37
CA ILE A 133 -8.99 1.24 10.59
C ILE A 133 -9.91 1.47 9.39
N SER A 134 -9.37 1.35 8.17
CA SER A 134 -10.14 1.56 6.95
C SER A 134 -11.34 0.61 6.84
N LYS A 135 -11.21 -0.65 7.29
CA LYS A 135 -12.34 -1.59 7.32
C LYS A 135 -13.47 -1.14 8.23
N ILE A 136 -13.16 -0.51 9.38
CA ILE A 136 -14.18 -0.02 10.33
C ILE A 136 -15.08 1.02 9.65
N PHE A 137 -14.48 1.94 8.91
CA PHE A 137 -15.20 3.02 8.22
C PHE A 137 -15.70 2.65 6.82
N GLN A 138 -15.11 1.66 6.15
CA GLN A 138 -15.58 1.17 4.83
C GLN A 138 -16.76 0.20 4.92
N VAL A 139 -16.92 -0.55 6.01
CA VAL A 139 -17.99 -1.57 6.10
C VAL A 139 -19.39 -0.94 6.16
N SER A 140 -19.52 0.35 6.49
CA SER A 140 -20.81 1.04 6.37
C SER A 140 -21.22 1.30 4.92
N ASP A 141 -20.31 1.16 3.94
CA ASP A 141 -20.57 1.21 2.50
C ASP A 141 -20.82 -0.21 1.92
N ALA A 142 -21.65 -1.02 2.57
CA ALA A 142 -22.07 -2.33 2.06
C ALA A 142 -22.80 -2.27 0.69
N TYR A 143 -23.06 -1.07 0.15
CA TYR A 143 -23.56 -0.82 -1.21
C TYR A 143 -22.48 -0.54 -2.27
N ALA A 144 -21.19 -0.54 -1.92
CA ALA A 144 -20.10 -0.22 -2.86
C ALA A 144 -19.39 -1.46 -3.43
N TYR A 145 -20.14 -2.46 -3.91
CA TYR A 145 -19.58 -3.57 -4.70
C TYR A 145 -18.94 -3.13 -6.04
N VAL A 146 -19.10 -1.85 -6.43
CA VAL A 146 -18.64 -1.30 -7.70
C VAL A 146 -17.18 -0.84 -7.69
N TYR A 147 -16.59 -0.49 -6.53
CA TYR A 147 -15.20 0.01 -6.48
C TYR A 147 -14.14 -1.05 -6.21
N LYS A 148 -14.54 -2.32 -6.14
CA LYS A 148 -13.63 -3.46 -5.92
C LYS A 148 -12.66 -3.69 -7.11
N TYR A 149 -12.87 -3.02 -8.25
CA TYR A 149 -12.05 -3.21 -9.46
C TYR A 149 -10.98 -2.13 -9.71
N THR A 150 -11.00 -1.00 -8.98
CA THR A 150 -10.07 0.12 -9.27
C THR A 150 -8.83 0.12 -8.37
N TRP A 151 -8.85 -0.61 -7.25
CA TRP A 151 -7.75 -0.60 -6.26
C TRP A 151 -7.00 -1.95 -6.11
N VAL A 152 -7.34 -2.96 -6.92
CA VAL A 152 -6.66 -4.29 -6.92
C VAL A 152 -5.38 -4.28 -7.77
N PHE A 153 -4.62 -3.18 -7.68
CA PHE A 153 -3.20 -3.12 -8.07
C PHE A 153 -2.35 -2.63 -6.90
N THR A 154 -2.64 -3.07 -5.68
CA THR A 154 -1.61 -3.17 -4.64
C THR A 154 -1.28 -4.63 -4.46
N LEU A 155 -0.24 -5.05 -5.19
CA LEU A 155 0.49 -6.28 -4.96
C LEU A 155 0.70 -6.48 -3.45
N ASN A 156 0.18 -7.59 -2.94
CA ASN A 156 0.67 -8.18 -1.70
C ASN A 156 2.20 -8.28 -1.78
N VAL A 157 2.87 -7.45 -0.98
CA VAL A 157 4.32 -7.50 -0.70
C VAL A 157 4.55 -7.39 0.80
#